data_AF-R0ANT4-F1
#
_entry.id   AF-R0ANT4-F1
#
_cell.length_a   1.000
_cell.length_b   1.000
_cell.length_c   1.000
_cell.angle_alpha   90.00
_cell.angle_beta   90.00
_cell.angle_gamma   90.00
#
_symmetry.space_group_name_H-M   'P 1'
#
loop_
_entity.id
_entity.type
_entity.pdbx_description
1 polymer ?
#
loop_
_entity_poly.entity_id
_entity_poly.type
_entity_poly.pdbx_seq_one_letter_code
_entity_poly.pdbx_strand_id
1 'polypeptide(L)'
;MEPTTEEKNGQNQEDRQDTEPNSNKPHKPGKGRYMIVSALAGILVLAAVLAVFMTRHRETGSVIAGMDYHEAAVDNKIYTSYSQHDTRWSSNPLGSSKDTMGSSGCLTSCIAASLTAQGVHSFSPGELNQIFNENKVYNDRGAIVWKELEQALPYARVRLDCGTTSESIDRLLDEKMYPIVKVKRKSGAVHWIMLTGTEKDTLDITAMDPIDGFVHMSDYDNRIYGIRVVTGSGKSSETTGGETEASGKPDEVSGTLSGQGQDKTGKTEDRDTAAVTGRAEEGFWKTEEAFAQKEIQPVSLEELGKAPDAQGIVFLSALSQNKFRLYGYAGPAGHYDGIYITDWEGNMNSFPSIPYTSPRLILPKMGWDQENGILKASFHTMTGTSLSREQFYAFLRYDTGHLEPYEFREEDYEKQLDRRLSYKLDKEKNMVTFYDESEKIVSLPLEDLDSSRIRDVIYTDFVAFNPNQPVTMAFTPGFIIEGMTTPQYLEQDVRLEAAIDVIRDSDSSGADVVKFHIRDIEKGGS
;
A
#
# COMPACT_ATOMS: atom_id res chain seq x y z
N MET A 1 -61.70 -69.15 75.21
CA MET A 1 -60.87 -68.52 76.26
C MET A 1 -60.63 -67.09 75.82
N GLU A 2 -60.69 -66.15 76.77
CA GLU A 2 -60.60 -64.69 76.54
C GLU A 2 -59.11 -64.21 76.38
N PRO A 3 -58.76 -62.90 76.32
CA PRO A 3 -58.74 -62.10 75.06
C PRO A 3 -57.51 -61.13 74.90
N THR A 4 -57.40 -60.38 73.76
CA THR A 4 -56.81 -58.99 73.60
C THR A 4 -55.34 -58.66 74.05
N THR A 5 -54.63 -57.52 73.75
CA THR A 5 -54.75 -56.32 72.85
C THR A 5 -53.36 -55.64 72.59
N GLU A 6 -53.28 -54.82 71.52
CA GLU A 6 -52.56 -53.52 71.31
C GLU A 6 -51.00 -53.30 71.34
N GLU A 7 -50.54 -52.55 70.30
CA GLU A 7 -49.57 -51.41 70.17
C GLU A 7 -48.29 -51.23 71.06
N LYS A 8 -47.19 -50.50 70.69
CA LYS A 8 -46.87 -49.51 69.62
C LYS A 8 -45.33 -49.33 69.35
N ASN A 9 -44.98 -48.62 68.25
CA ASN A 9 -43.70 -48.06 67.71
C ASN A 9 -42.49 -47.73 68.65
N GLY A 10 -41.23 -47.59 68.16
CA GLY A 10 -40.67 -47.81 66.79
C GLY A 10 -39.35 -47.04 66.44
N GLN A 11 -38.72 -47.42 65.29
CA GLN A 11 -37.76 -46.67 64.41
C GLN A 11 -36.32 -46.34 64.91
N ASN A 12 -35.23 -46.35 64.09
CA ASN A 12 -35.06 -46.63 62.64
C ASN A 12 -33.60 -47.01 62.21
N GLN A 13 -33.46 -48.01 61.33
CA GLN A 13 -32.60 -48.14 60.10
C GLN A 13 -31.05 -47.94 60.14
N GLU A 14 -30.19 -48.94 59.83
CA GLU A 14 -29.84 -49.64 58.54
C GLU A 14 -28.70 -48.93 57.74
N ASP A 15 -27.69 -49.56 57.12
CA ASP A 15 -27.11 -50.93 57.13
C ASP A 15 -25.66 -50.87 56.51
N ARG A 16 -24.64 -51.66 56.93
CA ARG A 16 -24.15 -52.97 56.40
C ARG A 16 -23.82 -53.02 54.87
N GLN A 17 -22.82 -53.77 54.33
CA GLN A 17 -21.79 -54.68 54.89
C GLN A 17 -20.63 -54.93 53.87
N ASP A 18 -19.47 -55.31 54.40
CA ASP A 18 -18.46 -56.33 53.99
C ASP A 18 -17.76 -56.41 52.59
N THR A 19 -16.42 -56.41 52.69
CA THR A 19 -15.37 -57.29 52.09
C THR A 19 -15.82 -58.64 51.50
N GLU A 20 -15.15 -59.31 50.56
CA GLU A 20 -13.76 -59.33 50.01
C GLU A 20 -13.82 -60.00 48.59
N PRO A 21 -12.76 -60.17 47.73
CA PRO A 21 -11.47 -60.81 48.06
C PRO A 21 -10.21 -60.35 47.27
N ASN A 22 -9.07 -60.96 47.62
CA ASN A 22 -7.72 -60.72 47.11
C ASN A 22 -7.46 -61.27 45.68
N SER A 23 -6.85 -60.46 44.79
CA SER A 23 -6.30 -60.91 43.49
C SER A 23 -5.25 -59.91 42.97
N ASN A 24 -3.98 -60.31 42.97
CA ASN A 24 -2.85 -59.42 42.67
C ASN A 24 -2.56 -59.37 41.15
N LYS A 25 -2.80 -58.22 40.50
CA LYS A 25 -2.37 -57.91 39.12
C LYS A 25 -1.90 -56.45 39.02
N PRO A 26 -0.86 -56.14 38.21
CA PRO A 26 -0.31 -54.80 38.13
C PRO A 26 -1.28 -53.84 37.42
N HIS A 27 -1.57 -52.71 38.05
CA HIS A 27 -2.41 -51.65 37.49
C HIS A 27 -1.75 -51.01 36.26
N LYS A 28 -2.31 -51.24 35.06
CA LYS A 28 -2.14 -50.29 33.95
C LYS A 28 -2.92 -49.01 34.26
N PRO A 29 -2.35 -47.80 34.08
CA PRO A 29 -3.09 -46.56 34.29
C PRO A 29 -4.26 -46.47 33.30
N GLY A 30 -5.45 -46.17 33.81
CA GLY A 30 -6.70 -46.25 33.05
C GLY A 30 -6.76 -45.22 31.92
N LYS A 31 -7.16 -45.67 30.71
CA LYS A 31 -7.34 -44.85 29.50
C LYS A 31 -8.16 -43.57 29.73
N GLY A 32 -9.10 -43.58 30.68
CA GLY A 32 -9.95 -42.42 31.00
C GLY A 32 -9.19 -41.17 31.49
N ARG A 33 -8.09 -41.33 32.24
CA ARG A 33 -7.29 -40.16 32.70
C ARG A 33 -6.58 -39.48 31.55
N TYR A 34 -6.03 -40.26 30.62
CA TYR A 34 -5.42 -39.70 29.39
C TYR A 34 -6.46 -39.01 28.51
N MET A 35 -7.66 -39.61 28.33
CA MET A 35 -8.71 -38.96 27.53
C MET A 35 -9.19 -37.62 28.09
N ILE A 36 -9.34 -37.48 29.42
CA ILE A 36 -9.75 -36.22 30.04
C ILE A 36 -8.67 -35.15 29.88
N VAL A 37 -7.39 -35.50 30.08
CA VAL A 37 -6.26 -34.58 29.90
C VAL A 37 -6.11 -34.18 28.42
N SER A 38 -6.26 -35.11 27.47
CA SER A 38 -6.21 -34.79 26.04
C SER A 38 -7.42 -33.98 25.58
N ALA A 39 -8.60 -34.16 26.18
CA ALA A 39 -9.77 -33.33 25.89
C ALA A 39 -9.59 -31.90 26.40
N LEU A 40 -9.08 -31.73 27.63
CA LEU A 40 -8.76 -30.41 28.18
C LEU A 40 -7.65 -29.71 27.39
N ALA A 41 -6.58 -30.42 27.02
CA ALA A 41 -5.54 -29.90 26.14
C ALA A 41 -6.08 -29.53 24.75
N GLY A 42 -6.97 -30.36 24.18
CA GLY A 42 -7.65 -30.07 22.92
C GLY A 42 -8.52 -28.82 22.98
N ILE A 43 -9.26 -28.60 24.07
CA ILE A 43 -10.06 -27.39 24.29
C ILE A 43 -9.15 -26.17 24.48
N LEU A 44 -8.04 -26.29 25.20
CA LEU A 44 -7.06 -25.21 25.38
C LEU A 44 -6.37 -24.82 24.06
N VAL A 45 -5.98 -25.80 23.25
CA VAL A 45 -5.45 -25.58 21.89
C VAL A 45 -6.52 -24.98 20.99
N LEU A 46 -7.77 -25.45 21.04
CA LEU A 46 -8.85 -24.89 20.25
C LEU A 46 -9.16 -23.44 20.66
N ALA A 47 -9.16 -23.13 21.95
CA ALA A 47 -9.36 -21.77 22.46
C ALA A 47 -8.18 -20.85 22.13
N ALA A 48 -6.94 -21.35 22.20
CA ALA A 48 -5.75 -20.61 21.76
C ALA A 48 -5.75 -20.39 20.24
N VAL A 49 -6.16 -21.38 19.44
CA VAL A 49 -6.34 -21.24 17.99
C VAL A 49 -7.50 -20.28 17.68
N LEU A 50 -8.60 -20.29 18.43
CA LEU A 50 -9.69 -19.33 18.26
C LEU A 50 -9.26 -17.91 18.64
N ALA A 51 -8.50 -17.75 19.71
CA ALA A 51 -7.92 -16.46 20.12
C ALA A 51 -6.92 -15.95 19.06
N VAL A 52 -6.02 -16.81 18.58
CA VAL A 52 -5.08 -16.51 17.49
C VAL A 52 -5.80 -16.23 16.16
N PHE A 53 -6.93 -16.89 15.88
CA PHE A 53 -7.77 -16.62 14.71
C PHE A 53 -8.50 -15.27 14.85
N MET A 54 -9.02 -14.96 16.04
CA MET A 54 -9.64 -13.67 16.36
C MET A 54 -8.64 -12.51 16.40
N THR A 55 -7.36 -12.75 16.71
CA THR A 55 -6.30 -11.74 16.56
C THR A 55 -5.73 -11.65 15.15
N ARG A 56 -5.67 -12.76 14.38
CA ARG A 56 -5.18 -12.78 12.98
C ARG A 56 -6.20 -12.32 11.93
N HIS A 57 -7.50 -12.36 12.23
CA HIS A 57 -8.54 -11.76 11.39
C HIS A 57 -8.97 -10.35 11.85
N ARG A 58 -8.28 -9.77 12.83
CA ARG A 58 -8.32 -8.32 13.00
C ARG A 58 -7.49 -7.69 11.89
N GLU A 59 -8.17 -7.20 10.86
CA GLU A 59 -7.65 -6.07 10.08
C GLU A 59 -7.19 -5.00 11.08
N THR A 60 -5.89 -4.72 11.14
CA THR A 60 -5.28 -3.83 12.14
C THR A 60 -5.48 -2.39 11.75
N GLY A 61 -6.72 -1.89 11.87
CA GLY A 61 -7.02 -0.50 11.57
C GLY A 61 -6.31 0.47 12.52
N SER A 62 -5.75 1.55 11.99
CA SER A 62 -5.09 2.63 12.72
C SER A 62 -6.12 3.48 13.47
N VAL A 63 -5.83 3.86 14.72
CA VAL A 63 -6.62 4.85 15.46
C VAL A 63 -6.01 6.22 15.22
N ILE A 64 -6.83 7.19 14.81
CA ILE A 64 -6.39 8.57 14.62
C ILE A 64 -6.64 9.37 15.90
N ALA A 65 -5.68 10.21 16.26
CA ALA A 65 -5.77 11.20 17.31
C ALA A 65 -4.81 12.35 17.00
N GLY A 66 -5.12 13.57 17.45
CA GLY A 66 -4.24 14.74 17.28
C GLY A 66 -4.17 15.25 15.83
N MET A 67 -5.33 15.47 15.22
CA MET A 67 -5.49 16.23 13.97
C MET A 67 -5.34 17.72 14.24
N ASP A 68 -4.93 18.48 13.21
CA ASP A 68 -5.04 19.94 13.19
C ASP A 68 -6.47 20.39 12.79
N TYR A 69 -6.76 21.69 12.86
CA TYR A 69 -8.06 22.23 12.46
C TYR A 69 -8.15 22.48 10.95
N HIS A 70 -9.02 21.72 10.28
CA HIS A 70 -9.34 21.85 8.85
C HIS A 70 -10.81 22.26 8.66
N GLU A 71 -11.06 23.46 8.13
CA GLU A 71 -12.42 23.87 7.76
C GLU A 71 -12.91 23.07 6.54
N ALA A 72 -14.11 22.49 6.62
CA ALA A 72 -14.65 21.63 5.57
C ALA A 72 -15.03 22.45 4.31
N ALA A 73 -14.10 22.56 3.37
CA ALA A 73 -14.20 23.39 2.16
C ALA A 73 -15.09 22.79 1.04
N VAL A 74 -16.23 22.19 1.41
CA VAL A 74 -17.15 21.47 0.51
C VAL A 74 -18.55 22.11 0.51
N ASP A 75 -19.28 22.05 -0.61
CA ASP A 75 -20.71 22.41 -0.63
C ASP A 75 -21.48 21.43 0.27
N ASN A 76 -22.30 21.93 1.20
CA ASN A 76 -23.15 21.13 2.09
C ASN A 76 -24.04 20.11 1.36
N LYS A 77 -24.32 20.30 0.06
CA LYS A 77 -24.98 19.31 -0.80
C LYS A 77 -24.22 17.99 -0.91
N ILE A 78 -22.90 17.96 -0.69
CA ILE A 78 -22.08 16.73 -0.66
C ILE A 78 -22.68 15.72 0.33
N TYR A 79 -23.06 16.17 1.52
CA TYR A 79 -23.62 15.32 2.59
C TYR A 79 -25.03 14.77 2.32
N THR A 80 -25.68 15.17 1.22
CA THR A 80 -27.09 14.81 0.94
C THR A 80 -27.35 14.34 -0.49
N SER A 81 -26.55 14.77 -1.46
CA SER A 81 -26.76 14.49 -2.90
C SER A 81 -26.06 13.22 -3.38
N TYR A 82 -25.21 12.61 -2.55
CA TYR A 82 -24.32 11.50 -2.91
C TYR A 82 -24.72 10.16 -2.28
N SER A 83 -25.94 10.07 -1.72
CA SER A 83 -26.39 8.84 -1.05
C SER A 83 -26.42 7.65 -2.00
N GLN A 84 -25.88 6.51 -1.55
CA GLN A 84 -25.94 5.25 -2.30
C GLN A 84 -27.38 4.70 -2.41
N HIS A 85 -28.27 5.14 -1.50
CA HIS A 85 -29.67 4.70 -1.41
C HIS A 85 -30.66 5.56 -2.22
N ASP A 86 -30.20 6.60 -2.93
CA ASP A 86 -31.06 7.41 -3.79
C ASP A 86 -31.83 6.54 -4.81
N THR A 87 -33.14 6.75 -4.92
CA THR A 87 -34.02 5.92 -5.76
C THR A 87 -33.74 6.03 -7.25
N ARG A 88 -32.96 7.03 -7.70
CA ARG A 88 -32.53 7.19 -9.10
C ARG A 88 -31.46 6.20 -9.52
N TRP A 89 -30.67 5.64 -8.59
CA TRP A 89 -29.56 4.73 -8.91
C TRP A 89 -29.37 3.56 -7.97
N SER A 90 -30.04 3.48 -6.82
CA SER A 90 -29.80 2.42 -5.82
C SER A 90 -30.07 0.99 -6.33
N SER A 91 -30.90 0.82 -7.37
CA SER A 91 -31.11 -0.46 -8.05
C SER A 91 -30.14 -0.74 -9.21
N ASN A 92 -29.24 0.19 -9.56
CA ASN A 92 -28.28 0.00 -10.64
C ASN A 92 -27.17 -0.98 -10.23
N PRO A 93 -26.81 -1.96 -11.07
CA PRO A 93 -25.79 -2.98 -10.74
C PRO A 93 -24.38 -2.40 -10.70
N LEU A 94 -23.50 -3.12 -9.99
CA LEU A 94 -22.05 -2.88 -9.98
C LEU A 94 -21.37 -3.94 -10.84
N GLY A 95 -21.16 -3.64 -12.13
CA GLY A 95 -20.61 -4.58 -13.11
C GLY A 95 -21.55 -5.76 -13.37
N SER A 96 -20.96 -6.95 -13.50
CA SER A 96 -21.70 -8.22 -13.61
C SER A 96 -22.00 -8.87 -12.25
N SER A 97 -21.74 -8.18 -11.14
CA SER A 97 -21.94 -8.73 -9.79
C SER A 97 -23.42 -8.79 -9.42
N LYS A 98 -23.71 -9.46 -8.30
CA LYS A 98 -25.06 -9.49 -7.69
C LYS A 98 -25.40 -8.21 -6.90
N ASP A 99 -24.44 -7.30 -6.75
CA ASP A 99 -24.53 -6.13 -5.89
C ASP A 99 -25.01 -4.90 -6.67
N THR A 100 -25.65 -3.97 -5.97
CA THR A 100 -26.14 -2.70 -6.53
C THR A 100 -25.52 -1.51 -5.82
N MET A 101 -25.69 -0.30 -6.37
CA MET A 101 -25.34 0.94 -5.66
C MET A 101 -25.96 0.98 -4.25
N GLY A 102 -27.23 0.56 -4.12
CA GLY A 102 -27.92 0.51 -2.84
C GLY A 102 -27.31 -0.46 -1.82
N SER A 103 -26.77 -1.61 -2.25
CA SER A 103 -26.14 -2.57 -1.33
C SER A 103 -24.69 -2.24 -1.01
N SER A 104 -23.91 -1.83 -2.02
CA SER A 104 -22.44 -1.87 -1.98
C SER A 104 -21.78 -0.63 -2.62
N GLY A 105 -22.56 0.36 -3.07
CA GLY A 105 -22.08 1.53 -3.82
C GLY A 105 -21.33 2.61 -3.03
N CYS A 106 -21.08 2.40 -1.74
CA CYS A 106 -20.42 3.37 -0.85
C CYS A 106 -19.16 4.02 -1.46
N LEU A 107 -18.24 3.19 -1.96
CA LEU A 107 -16.99 3.65 -2.56
C LEU A 107 -17.22 4.47 -3.84
N THR A 108 -18.13 4.06 -4.73
CA THR A 108 -18.50 4.82 -5.94
C THR A 108 -19.13 6.16 -5.58
N SER A 109 -20.01 6.21 -4.58
CA SER A 109 -20.56 7.46 -4.04
C SER A 109 -19.48 8.40 -3.49
N CYS A 110 -18.52 7.88 -2.72
CA CYS A 110 -17.40 8.68 -2.21
C CYS A 110 -16.48 9.20 -3.33
N ILE A 111 -16.22 8.42 -4.38
CA ILE A 111 -15.40 8.87 -5.52
C ILE A 111 -16.11 10.00 -6.29
N ALA A 112 -17.41 9.85 -6.56
CA ALA A 112 -18.20 10.91 -7.18
C ALA A 112 -18.18 12.19 -6.35
N ALA A 113 -18.35 12.08 -5.03
CA ALA A 113 -18.32 13.22 -4.11
C ALA A 113 -16.94 13.89 -4.06
N SER A 114 -15.86 13.11 -4.02
CA SER A 114 -14.49 13.63 -3.91
C SER A 114 -14.07 14.40 -5.16
N LEU A 115 -14.41 13.89 -6.35
CA LEU A 115 -14.17 14.60 -7.63
C LEU A 115 -14.97 15.90 -7.74
N THR A 116 -16.22 15.92 -7.27
CA THR A 116 -17.03 17.15 -7.21
C THR A 116 -16.48 18.15 -6.19
N ALA A 117 -16.12 17.69 -5.00
CA ALA A 117 -15.61 18.53 -3.92
C ALA A 117 -14.25 19.18 -4.25
N GLN A 118 -13.43 18.51 -5.07
CA GLN A 118 -12.19 19.08 -5.64
C GLN A 118 -12.43 19.99 -6.86
N GLY A 119 -13.67 20.13 -7.34
CA GLY A 119 -13.98 20.91 -8.55
C GLY A 119 -13.47 20.29 -9.86
N VAL A 120 -13.11 19.00 -9.86
CA VAL A 120 -12.51 18.29 -11.00
C VAL A 120 -13.56 17.94 -12.04
N HIS A 121 -14.62 17.27 -11.61
CA HIS A 121 -15.79 16.97 -12.42
C HIS A 121 -16.97 16.67 -11.50
N SER A 122 -18.14 17.25 -11.80
CA SER A 122 -19.35 16.98 -11.04
C SER A 122 -20.10 15.79 -11.62
N PHE A 123 -20.20 14.69 -10.85
CA PHE A 123 -20.99 13.51 -11.20
C PHE A 123 -22.01 13.22 -10.10
N SER A 124 -23.22 12.81 -10.46
CA SER A 124 -24.02 12.00 -9.54
C SER A 124 -23.40 10.59 -9.39
N PRO A 125 -23.58 9.90 -8.25
CA PRO A 125 -23.16 8.51 -8.10
C PRO A 125 -23.74 7.58 -9.19
N GLY A 126 -24.95 7.88 -9.70
CA GLY A 126 -25.56 7.14 -10.80
C GLY A 126 -24.82 7.28 -12.14
N GLU A 127 -24.41 8.50 -12.51
CA GLU A 127 -23.65 8.76 -13.74
C GLU A 127 -22.25 8.15 -13.67
N LEU A 128 -21.56 8.28 -12.52
CA LEU A 128 -20.26 7.64 -12.33
C LEU A 128 -20.37 6.10 -12.40
N ASN A 129 -21.40 5.53 -11.78
CA ASN A 129 -21.66 4.09 -11.86
C ASN A 129 -21.93 3.63 -13.31
N GLN A 130 -22.61 4.43 -14.13
CA GLN A 130 -22.81 4.12 -15.54
C GLN A 130 -21.48 4.08 -16.29
N ILE A 131 -20.63 5.11 -16.14
CA ILE A 131 -19.28 5.16 -16.75
C ILE A 131 -18.44 3.95 -16.33
N PHE A 132 -18.49 3.57 -15.05
CA PHE A 132 -17.76 2.40 -14.53
C PHE A 132 -18.26 1.08 -15.11
N ASN A 133 -19.57 0.92 -15.33
CA ASN A 133 -20.12 -0.25 -16.02
C ASN A 133 -19.72 -0.30 -17.50
N GLU A 134 -19.82 0.82 -18.22
CA GLU A 134 -19.48 0.92 -19.65
C GLU A 134 -18.00 0.61 -19.92
N ASN A 135 -17.11 1.06 -19.04
CA ASN A 135 -15.66 0.88 -19.16
C ASN A 135 -15.12 -0.36 -18.42
N LYS A 136 -15.99 -1.22 -17.87
CA LYS A 136 -15.62 -2.44 -17.12
C LYS A 136 -14.68 -2.18 -15.93
N VAL A 137 -14.91 -1.07 -15.23
CA VAL A 137 -14.16 -0.68 -14.02
C VAL A 137 -14.42 -1.61 -12.85
N TYR A 138 -15.56 -2.32 -12.83
CA TYR A 138 -15.86 -3.33 -11.83
C TYR A 138 -15.42 -4.72 -12.28
N ASN A 139 -14.84 -5.50 -11.36
CA ASN A 139 -14.67 -6.94 -11.54
C ASN A 139 -16.00 -7.70 -11.32
N ASP A 140 -15.96 -9.03 -11.44
CA ASP A 140 -17.09 -9.95 -11.25
C ASP A 140 -17.72 -9.86 -9.83
N ARG A 141 -16.94 -9.44 -8.83
CA ARG A 141 -17.37 -9.22 -7.44
C ARG A 141 -17.87 -7.79 -7.17
N GLY A 142 -17.92 -6.92 -8.18
CA GLY A 142 -18.38 -5.54 -8.04
C GLY A 142 -17.35 -4.59 -7.39
N ALA A 143 -16.11 -5.05 -7.19
CA ALA A 143 -15.02 -4.23 -6.69
C ALA A 143 -14.40 -3.39 -7.82
N ILE A 144 -14.04 -2.14 -7.51
CA ILE A 144 -13.38 -1.22 -8.45
C ILE A 144 -11.95 -1.69 -8.71
N VAL A 145 -11.61 -1.83 -9.98
CA VAL A 145 -10.26 -2.06 -10.47
C VAL A 145 -9.68 -0.70 -10.89
N TRP A 146 -8.64 -0.26 -10.18
CA TRP A 146 -8.21 1.15 -10.17
C TRP A 146 -7.62 1.65 -11.49
N LYS A 147 -6.93 0.76 -12.21
CA LYS A 147 -6.32 1.08 -13.51
C LYS A 147 -7.40 1.35 -14.56
N GLU A 148 -8.48 0.58 -14.52
CA GLU A 148 -9.65 0.70 -15.39
C GLU A 148 -10.43 1.98 -15.06
N LEU A 149 -10.49 2.39 -13.78
CA LEU A 149 -10.99 3.71 -13.37
C LEU A 149 -10.17 4.84 -14.01
N GLU A 150 -8.84 4.81 -13.91
CA GLU A 150 -7.96 5.84 -14.51
C GLU A 150 -8.02 5.84 -16.06
N GLN A 151 -8.36 4.71 -16.69
CA GLN A 151 -8.62 4.65 -18.13
C GLN A 151 -10.01 5.22 -18.49
N ALA A 152 -11.04 4.92 -17.69
CA ALA A 152 -12.40 5.43 -17.87
C ALA A 152 -12.50 6.95 -17.60
N LEU A 153 -11.67 7.45 -16.68
CA LEU A 153 -11.53 8.85 -16.32
C LEU A 153 -10.06 9.28 -16.49
N PRO A 154 -9.58 9.60 -17.72
CA PRO A 154 -8.17 9.95 -17.96
C PRO A 154 -7.67 11.18 -17.20
N TYR A 155 -8.59 11.99 -16.66
CA TYR A 155 -8.32 13.14 -15.81
C TYR A 155 -8.40 12.83 -14.30
N ALA A 156 -8.72 11.60 -13.90
CA ALA A 156 -8.68 11.16 -12.52
C ALA A 156 -7.34 10.46 -12.22
N ARG A 157 -6.86 10.56 -10.98
CA ARG A 157 -5.70 9.82 -10.48
C ARG A 157 -6.06 9.13 -9.17
N VAL A 158 -5.59 7.90 -8.98
CA VAL A 158 -5.88 7.09 -7.79
C VAL A 158 -4.63 6.89 -6.96
N ARG A 159 -4.68 7.30 -5.69
CA ARG A 159 -3.64 7.06 -4.69
C ARG A 159 -4.12 5.98 -3.72
N LEU A 160 -3.31 4.92 -3.59
CA LEU A 160 -3.59 3.74 -2.76
C LEU A 160 -2.63 3.64 -1.55
N ASP A 161 -1.57 4.46 -1.57
CA ASP A 161 -0.36 4.45 -0.75
C ASP A 161 -0.35 5.54 0.33
N CYS A 162 -1.46 6.27 0.50
CA CYS A 162 -1.59 7.31 1.52
C CYS A 162 -1.46 6.73 2.94
N GLY A 163 -0.79 7.48 3.82
CA GLY A 163 -0.67 7.11 5.23
C GLY A 163 -1.99 7.23 6.00
N THR A 164 -2.13 6.47 7.09
CA THR A 164 -3.30 6.51 7.98
C THR A 164 -3.04 7.28 9.30
N THR A 165 -1.96 8.05 9.35
CA THR A 165 -1.63 8.92 10.51
C THR A 165 -2.35 10.26 10.39
N SER A 166 -2.48 11.01 11.50
CA SER A 166 -3.04 12.37 11.46
C SER A 166 -2.28 13.24 10.47
N GLU A 167 -0.95 13.30 10.56
CA GLU A 167 -0.10 14.16 9.70
C GLU A 167 -0.16 13.80 8.20
N SER A 168 -0.63 12.57 7.89
CA SER A 168 -0.92 12.14 6.51
C SER A 168 -2.28 12.65 6.03
N ILE A 169 -3.28 12.69 6.92
CA ILE A 169 -4.65 13.13 6.63
C ILE A 169 -4.75 14.66 6.66
N ASP A 170 -4.08 15.32 7.60
CA ASP A 170 -3.96 16.78 7.68
C ASP A 170 -3.48 17.35 6.33
N ARG A 171 -2.37 16.80 5.80
CA ARG A 171 -1.82 17.21 4.49
C ARG A 171 -2.80 16.99 3.33
N LEU A 172 -3.56 15.90 3.35
CA LEU A 172 -4.55 15.62 2.31
C LEU A 172 -5.72 16.63 2.38
N LEU A 173 -6.13 17.05 3.57
CA LEU A 173 -7.17 18.06 3.77
C LEU A 173 -6.68 19.47 3.40
N ASP A 174 -5.44 19.84 3.76
CA ASP A 174 -4.79 21.09 3.34
C ASP A 174 -4.76 21.25 1.81
N GLU A 175 -4.38 20.17 1.10
CA GLU A 175 -4.34 20.12 -0.36
C GLU A 175 -5.73 19.88 -1.00
N LYS A 176 -6.82 19.91 -0.21
CA LYS A 176 -8.22 19.67 -0.60
C LYS A 176 -8.47 18.32 -1.28
N MET A 177 -7.59 17.34 -1.06
CA MET A 177 -7.70 15.97 -1.56
C MET A 177 -8.47 15.10 -0.57
N TYR A 178 -9.81 15.17 -0.61
CA TYR A 178 -10.70 14.50 0.35
C TYR A 178 -10.49 12.97 0.43
N PRO A 179 -9.93 12.45 1.55
CA PRO A 179 -9.62 11.02 1.69
C PRO A 179 -10.88 10.15 1.80
N ILE A 180 -10.89 9.03 1.08
CA ILE A 180 -11.95 8.02 1.14
C ILE A 180 -11.44 6.85 1.98
N VAL A 181 -12.07 6.59 3.12
CA VAL A 181 -11.52 5.75 4.18
C VAL A 181 -12.42 4.57 4.52
N LYS A 182 -11.79 3.42 4.73
CA LYS A 182 -12.45 2.16 5.07
C LYS A 182 -12.68 2.13 6.58
N VAL A 183 -13.93 2.06 6.99
CA VAL A 183 -14.37 2.01 8.39
C VAL A 183 -15.19 0.74 8.64
N LYS A 184 -15.50 0.47 9.92
CA LYS A 184 -16.48 -0.56 10.30
C LYS A 184 -17.66 0.10 10.97
N ARG A 185 -18.87 -0.17 10.49
CA ARG A 185 -20.10 0.25 11.17
C ARG A 185 -20.31 -0.61 12.42
N LYS A 186 -21.19 -0.16 13.32
CA LYS A 186 -21.56 -0.89 14.57
C LYS A 186 -22.06 -2.33 14.35
N SER A 187 -22.47 -2.67 13.13
CA SER A 187 -22.84 -4.03 12.69
C SER A 187 -21.64 -4.94 12.35
N GLY A 188 -20.41 -4.40 12.34
CA GLY A 188 -19.20 -5.08 11.85
C GLY A 188 -19.02 -5.02 10.33
N ALA A 189 -20.00 -4.47 9.58
CA ALA A 189 -19.90 -4.31 8.14
C ALA A 189 -18.80 -3.31 7.75
N VAL A 190 -17.99 -3.69 6.76
CA VAL A 190 -17.04 -2.80 6.08
C VAL A 190 -17.82 -1.73 5.31
N HIS A 191 -17.38 -0.49 5.42
CA HIS A 191 -17.99 0.66 4.77
C HIS A 191 -16.93 1.66 4.33
N TRP A 192 -17.26 2.52 3.36
CA TRP A 192 -16.39 3.59 2.90
C TRP A 192 -17.07 4.95 3.08
N ILE A 193 -16.35 5.90 3.67
CA ILE A 193 -16.78 7.28 3.90
C ILE A 193 -15.70 8.26 3.39
N MET A 194 -16.06 9.50 3.09
CA MET A 194 -15.14 10.53 2.60
C MET A 194 -14.90 11.58 3.67
N LEU A 195 -13.67 11.72 4.18
CA LEU A 195 -13.31 12.76 5.15
C LEU A 195 -13.35 14.15 4.49
N THR A 196 -13.90 15.13 5.19
CA THR A 196 -14.14 16.49 4.66
C THR A 196 -13.46 17.61 5.43
N GLY A 197 -13.09 17.39 6.70
CA GLY A 197 -12.42 18.37 7.55
C GLY A 197 -12.44 17.95 9.02
N THR A 198 -12.44 18.91 9.94
CA THR A 198 -12.58 18.70 11.39
C THR A 198 -13.55 19.69 12.01
N GLU A 199 -14.27 19.28 13.05
CA GLU A 199 -15.10 20.17 13.85
C GLU A 199 -14.24 21.11 14.72
N LYS A 200 -14.63 22.38 14.82
CA LYS A 200 -13.75 23.46 15.31
C LYS A 200 -13.41 23.38 16.80
N ASP A 201 -14.38 22.94 17.60
CA ASP A 201 -14.25 22.93 19.06
C ASP A 201 -13.73 21.58 19.61
N THR A 202 -13.88 20.50 18.84
CA THR A 202 -13.53 19.13 19.27
C THR A 202 -12.34 18.53 18.53
N LEU A 203 -11.98 19.06 17.35
CA LEU A 203 -11.04 18.48 16.38
C LEU A 203 -11.44 17.05 15.96
N ASP A 204 -12.71 16.68 16.11
CA ASP A 204 -13.25 15.42 15.60
C ASP A 204 -13.37 15.50 14.07
N ILE A 205 -12.94 14.46 13.37
CA ILE A 205 -12.86 14.47 11.91
C ILE A 205 -14.26 14.33 11.35
N THR A 206 -14.65 15.27 10.49
CA THR A 206 -15.96 15.26 9.81
C THR A 206 -15.86 14.50 8.49
N ALA A 207 -16.94 13.84 8.09
CA ALA A 207 -16.99 13.05 6.88
C ALA A 207 -18.39 13.01 6.24
N MET A 208 -18.42 12.67 4.95
CA MET A 208 -19.61 12.25 4.22
C MET A 208 -19.69 10.72 4.19
N ASP A 209 -20.74 10.17 4.80
CA ASP A 209 -21.16 8.78 4.71
C ASP A 209 -22.26 8.62 3.63
N PRO A 210 -22.08 7.76 2.62
CA PRO A 210 -23.08 7.50 1.57
C PRO A 210 -24.45 6.95 2.04
N ILE A 211 -24.55 6.52 3.29
CA ILE A 211 -25.77 6.02 3.94
C ILE A 211 -26.32 7.07 4.91
N ASP A 212 -25.49 7.58 5.81
CA ASP A 212 -25.92 8.39 6.95
C ASP A 212 -25.81 9.93 6.73
N GLY A 213 -25.07 10.38 5.71
CA GLY A 213 -24.89 11.81 5.39
C GLY A 213 -23.68 12.43 6.08
N PHE A 214 -23.88 13.46 6.92
CA PHE A 214 -22.80 14.07 7.71
C PHE A 214 -22.54 13.27 8.98
N VAL A 215 -21.30 12.83 9.20
CA VAL A 215 -20.88 11.98 10.34
C VAL A 215 -19.52 12.41 10.89
N HIS A 216 -19.15 11.89 12.06
CA HIS A 216 -17.82 12.06 12.64
C HIS A 216 -17.02 10.75 12.65
N MET A 217 -15.69 10.81 12.67
CA MET A 217 -14.85 9.61 12.84
C MET A 217 -15.03 8.94 14.20
N SER A 218 -15.46 9.68 15.22
CA SER A 218 -15.81 9.11 16.53
C SER A 218 -17.00 8.15 16.48
N ASP A 219 -17.89 8.25 15.49
CA ASP A 219 -18.96 7.28 15.24
C ASP A 219 -18.45 5.89 14.81
N TYR A 220 -17.18 5.81 14.39
CA TYR A 220 -16.46 4.63 13.90
C TYR A 220 -15.19 4.31 14.75
N ASP A 221 -15.24 4.60 16.05
CA ASP A 221 -14.14 4.37 17.01
C ASP A 221 -12.81 5.06 16.64
N ASN A 222 -12.86 6.15 15.85
CA ASN A 222 -11.70 6.83 15.26
C ASN A 222 -10.76 5.91 14.47
N ARG A 223 -11.28 4.80 13.91
CA ARG A 223 -10.45 3.72 13.35
C ARG A 223 -10.60 3.55 11.84
N ILE A 224 -9.47 3.63 11.14
CA ILE A 224 -9.36 3.44 9.68
C ILE A 224 -8.68 2.11 9.35
N TYR A 225 -9.28 1.34 8.46
CA TYR A 225 -8.80 0.04 7.96
C TYR A 225 -8.24 0.09 6.52
N GLY A 226 -8.06 1.30 5.98
CA GLY A 226 -7.55 1.55 4.63
C GLY A 226 -7.97 2.93 4.13
N ILE A 227 -7.18 3.51 3.23
CA ILE A 227 -7.37 4.86 2.69
C ILE A 227 -7.18 4.84 1.17
N ARG A 228 -7.99 5.64 0.47
CA ARG A 228 -7.99 5.81 -0.98
C ARG A 228 -8.17 7.28 -1.25
N VAL A 229 -7.47 7.84 -2.23
CA VAL A 229 -7.69 9.23 -2.64
C VAL A 229 -7.85 9.23 -4.15
N VAL A 230 -8.90 9.87 -4.65
CA VAL A 230 -9.12 10.02 -6.10
C VAL A 230 -9.15 11.51 -6.41
N THR A 231 -8.27 11.96 -7.29
CA THR A 231 -8.01 13.39 -7.53
C THR A 231 -8.02 13.74 -9.00
N GLY A 232 -8.04 15.03 -9.33
CA GLY A 232 -7.92 15.50 -10.71
C GLY A 232 -6.47 15.66 -11.18
N SER A 233 -6.19 15.29 -12.42
CA SER A 233 -4.97 15.72 -13.13
C SER A 233 -5.07 17.23 -13.37
N GLY A 234 -4.30 18.00 -12.61
CA GLY A 234 -4.57 19.42 -12.37
C GLY A 234 -4.79 20.30 -13.61
N LYS A 235 -5.95 20.97 -13.65
CA LYS A 235 -6.15 22.28 -14.30
C LYS A 235 -7.02 23.16 -13.41
N SER A 236 -6.40 23.89 -12.48
CA SER A 236 -7.05 25.02 -11.80
C SER A 236 -7.10 26.23 -12.74
N SER A 237 -8.10 26.29 -13.62
CA SER A 237 -8.42 27.53 -14.32
C SER A 237 -9.36 28.35 -13.44
N GLU A 238 -8.81 29.29 -12.69
CA GLU A 238 -9.63 30.28 -11.99
C GLU A 238 -10.46 31.07 -13.00
N THR A 239 -11.78 31.08 -12.80
CA THR A 239 -12.69 31.90 -13.59
C THR A 239 -12.77 33.29 -12.97
N THR A 240 -12.02 34.25 -13.50
CA THR A 240 -12.24 35.67 -13.17
C THR A 240 -13.00 36.34 -14.30
N GLY A 241 -14.26 36.70 -14.04
CA GLY A 241 -15.10 37.40 -15.00
C GLY A 241 -14.67 38.85 -15.23
N GLY A 242 -14.87 39.32 -16.46
CA GLY A 242 -14.65 40.73 -16.85
C GLY A 242 -15.29 41.01 -18.20
N GLU A 243 -16.52 41.54 -18.20
CA GLU A 243 -17.18 42.05 -19.39
C GLU A 243 -16.59 43.42 -19.77
N THR A 244 -16.24 43.65 -21.05
CA THR A 244 -16.93 44.63 -21.93
C THR A 244 -16.30 44.82 -23.32
N GLU A 245 -17.18 44.96 -24.32
CA GLU A 245 -17.11 45.76 -25.56
C GLU A 245 -16.05 45.49 -26.69
N ALA A 246 -16.50 44.70 -27.66
CA ALA A 246 -16.69 45.04 -29.08
C ALA A 246 -15.68 45.96 -29.85
N SER A 247 -15.08 45.41 -30.94
CA SER A 247 -15.36 45.79 -32.35
C SER A 247 -14.22 45.41 -33.30
N GLY A 248 -14.52 45.02 -34.55
CA GLY A 248 -13.55 44.99 -35.66
C GLY A 248 -13.21 43.63 -36.29
N LYS A 249 -13.76 43.39 -37.49
CA LYS A 249 -13.37 42.37 -38.50
C LYS A 249 -12.72 43.10 -39.70
N PRO A 250 -12.17 42.46 -40.77
CA PRO A 250 -11.70 41.07 -40.97
C PRO A 250 -10.32 41.02 -41.72
N ASP A 251 -10.05 39.90 -42.42
CA ASP A 251 -9.18 39.73 -43.62
C ASP A 251 -7.65 39.53 -43.41
N GLU A 252 -6.91 38.69 -44.16
CA GLU A 252 -7.17 37.58 -45.12
C GLU A 252 -5.83 36.81 -45.36
N VAL A 253 -5.82 35.73 -46.19
CA VAL A 253 -4.66 35.08 -46.87
C VAL A 253 -3.81 34.14 -45.98
N SER A 254 -3.82 32.80 -46.09
CA SER A 254 -3.63 31.86 -47.23
C SER A 254 -2.17 31.70 -47.72
N GLY A 255 -1.59 30.50 -47.60
CA GLY A 255 -0.23 30.21 -48.10
C GLY A 255 0.23 28.77 -47.77
N THR A 256 0.50 27.95 -48.79
CA THR A 256 0.48 26.48 -48.70
C THR A 256 1.80 25.82 -49.12
N LEU A 257 2.19 24.75 -48.40
CA LEU A 257 3.06 23.59 -48.71
C LEU A 257 4.09 23.61 -49.88
N SER A 258 5.29 23.08 -49.60
CA SER A 258 5.96 21.98 -50.37
C SER A 258 7.32 21.64 -49.71
N GLY A 259 7.91 20.42 -49.81
CA GLY A 259 7.51 19.19 -50.49
C GLY A 259 8.35 17.96 -50.06
N GLN A 260 8.05 16.78 -50.63
CA GLN A 260 8.62 15.44 -50.33
C GLN A 260 10.10 15.27 -50.79
N GLY A 261 10.89 14.24 -50.45
CA GLY A 261 10.74 13.05 -49.59
C GLY A 261 11.67 11.88 -50.03
N GLN A 262 11.84 10.83 -49.20
CA GLN A 262 12.36 9.45 -49.53
C GLN A 262 13.81 9.30 -50.11
N ASP A 263 14.62 8.23 -49.86
CA ASP A 263 14.51 6.95 -49.13
C ASP A 263 15.94 6.31 -48.94
N LYS A 264 16.03 5.19 -48.17
CA LYS A 264 17.07 4.11 -48.17
C LYS A 264 18.25 4.07 -47.16
N THR A 265 18.04 3.22 -46.15
CA THR A 265 18.91 2.11 -45.64
C THR A 265 20.43 2.29 -45.42
N GLY A 266 20.86 2.12 -44.16
CA GLY A 266 22.23 1.74 -43.77
C GLY A 266 22.31 1.37 -42.28
N LYS A 267 23.05 0.31 -41.92
CA LYS A 267 23.34 -0.05 -40.51
C LYS A 267 24.28 0.98 -39.87
N THR A 268 24.04 1.36 -38.62
CA THR A 268 25.12 1.78 -37.69
C THR A 268 24.75 1.49 -36.25
N GLU A 269 25.73 1.03 -35.48
CA GLU A 269 25.66 0.71 -34.04
C GLU A 269 26.16 1.89 -33.19
N ASP A 270 25.70 1.96 -31.92
CA ASP A 270 26.35 2.58 -30.75
C ASP A 270 27.21 3.85 -30.96
N ARG A 271 26.59 4.94 -31.42
CA ARG A 271 27.16 6.30 -31.30
C ARG A 271 26.26 7.32 -30.63
N ASP A 272 24.94 7.21 -30.77
CA ASP A 272 24.02 8.19 -30.19
C ASP A 272 23.88 8.03 -28.66
N THR A 273 23.95 6.81 -28.14
CA THR A 273 23.89 6.52 -26.69
C THR A 273 25.01 7.22 -25.92
N ALA A 274 26.27 7.10 -26.36
CA ALA A 274 27.41 7.76 -25.71
C ALA A 274 27.38 9.29 -25.80
N ALA A 275 26.83 9.85 -26.89
CA ALA A 275 26.69 11.29 -27.07
C ALA A 275 25.53 11.89 -26.25
N VAL A 276 24.49 11.10 -25.99
CA VAL A 276 23.37 11.49 -25.12
C VAL A 276 23.77 11.40 -23.65
N THR A 277 24.43 10.32 -23.22
CA THR A 277 24.89 10.18 -21.81
C THR A 277 25.88 11.26 -21.43
N GLY A 278 26.87 11.57 -22.27
CA GLY A 278 27.85 12.64 -22.00
C GLY A 278 27.23 14.04 -21.88
N ARG A 279 26.12 14.31 -22.59
CA ARG A 279 25.37 15.58 -22.45
C ARG A 279 24.45 15.60 -21.22
N ALA A 280 23.88 14.46 -20.86
CA ALA A 280 23.07 14.34 -19.65
C ALA A 280 23.94 14.54 -18.39
N GLU A 281 25.14 13.95 -18.37
CA GLU A 281 26.12 14.13 -17.30
C GLU A 281 26.63 15.59 -17.22
N GLU A 282 26.94 16.23 -18.36
CA GLU A 282 27.28 17.67 -18.39
C GLU A 282 26.12 18.56 -17.89
N GLY A 283 24.87 18.19 -18.17
CA GLY A 283 23.67 18.85 -17.69
C GLY A 283 23.45 18.71 -16.18
N PHE A 284 23.71 17.52 -15.63
CA PHE A 284 23.62 17.21 -14.20
C PHE A 284 24.54 18.13 -13.38
N TRP A 285 25.84 18.13 -13.68
CA TRP A 285 26.81 18.94 -12.92
C TRP A 285 26.58 20.45 -13.00
N LYS A 286 26.11 20.97 -14.14
CA LYS A 286 25.71 22.39 -14.27
C LYS A 286 24.48 22.74 -13.43
N THR A 287 23.54 21.81 -13.32
CA THR A 287 22.31 21.98 -12.55
C THR A 287 22.60 21.98 -11.05
N GLU A 288 23.53 21.12 -10.60
CA GLU A 288 24.07 21.14 -9.24
C GLU A 288 24.71 22.49 -8.89
N GLU A 289 25.60 23.00 -9.75
CA GLU A 289 26.31 24.26 -9.51
C GLU A 289 25.32 25.44 -9.36
N ALA A 290 24.36 25.57 -10.28
CA ALA A 290 23.33 26.59 -10.23
C ALA A 290 22.46 26.49 -8.96
N PHE A 291 22.20 25.28 -8.47
CA PHE A 291 21.44 25.07 -7.23
C PHE A 291 22.24 25.39 -5.97
N ALA A 292 23.52 24.98 -5.92
CA ALA A 292 24.43 25.35 -4.84
C ALA A 292 24.59 26.88 -4.72
N GLN A 293 24.60 27.57 -5.86
CA GLN A 293 24.61 29.04 -5.96
C GLN A 293 23.23 29.70 -5.74
N LYS A 294 22.16 28.90 -5.59
CA LYS A 294 20.75 29.32 -5.38
C LYS A 294 20.12 30.07 -6.55
N GLU A 295 20.69 29.95 -7.75
CA GLU A 295 20.17 30.54 -8.99
C GLU A 295 18.87 29.86 -9.43
N ILE A 296 18.74 28.56 -9.15
CA ILE A 296 17.52 27.78 -9.37
C ILE A 296 16.91 27.34 -8.03
N GLN A 297 15.59 27.16 -8.03
CA GLN A 297 14.84 26.62 -6.89
C GLN A 297 14.25 25.24 -7.25
N PRO A 298 14.10 24.33 -6.28
CA PRO A 298 13.59 23.00 -6.53
C PRO A 298 12.07 23.05 -6.71
N VAL A 299 11.57 22.34 -7.72
CA VAL A 299 10.13 22.11 -7.94
C VAL A 299 9.67 20.82 -7.28
N SER A 300 8.37 20.64 -7.09
CA SER A 300 7.79 19.37 -6.68
C SER A 300 7.82 18.33 -7.81
N LEU A 301 7.73 17.04 -7.46
CA LEU A 301 7.60 15.97 -8.45
C LEU A 301 6.28 16.06 -9.24
N GLU A 302 5.24 16.68 -8.67
CA GLU A 302 3.97 16.94 -9.36
C GLU A 302 4.11 18.02 -10.44
N GLU A 303 4.89 19.08 -10.17
CA GLU A 303 5.19 20.12 -11.15
C GLU A 303 6.01 19.58 -12.33
N LEU A 304 6.97 18.67 -12.08
CA LEU A 304 7.65 17.94 -13.15
C LEU A 304 6.66 17.12 -13.99
N GLY A 305 5.71 16.43 -13.35
CA GLY A 305 4.65 15.68 -14.05
C GLY A 305 3.74 16.53 -14.95
N LYS A 306 3.63 17.85 -14.67
CA LYS A 306 2.89 18.82 -15.50
C LYS A 306 3.73 19.38 -16.65
N ALA A 307 5.05 19.26 -16.59
CA ALA A 307 6.00 19.78 -17.58
C ALA A 307 7.16 18.79 -17.80
N PRO A 308 6.95 17.68 -18.54
CA PRO A 308 7.94 16.60 -18.66
C PRO A 308 9.23 16.99 -19.41
N ASP A 309 9.23 18.12 -20.12
CA ASP A 309 10.41 18.70 -20.77
C ASP A 309 11.15 19.72 -19.86
N ALA A 310 10.65 19.99 -18.65
CA ALA A 310 11.28 20.91 -17.72
C ALA A 310 12.62 20.36 -17.21
N GLN A 311 13.62 21.24 -17.13
CA GLN A 311 14.96 20.91 -16.64
C GLN A 311 15.24 21.66 -15.35
N GLY A 312 15.97 21.01 -14.43
CA GLY A 312 16.32 21.60 -13.13
C GLY A 312 16.35 20.57 -12.01
N ILE A 313 15.87 20.96 -10.83
CA ILE A 313 15.91 20.13 -9.62
C ILE A 313 14.51 19.89 -9.07
N VAL A 314 14.27 18.66 -8.65
CA VAL A 314 13.04 18.20 -8.02
C VAL A 314 13.31 17.98 -6.53
N PHE A 315 12.47 18.51 -5.65
CA PHE A 315 12.44 18.12 -4.24
C PHE A 315 11.67 16.80 -4.09
N LEU A 316 12.29 15.81 -3.44
CA LEU A 316 11.74 14.45 -3.34
C LEU A 316 11.36 14.06 -1.92
N SER A 317 12.22 14.35 -0.94
CA SER A 317 11.98 13.94 0.46
C SER A 317 12.87 14.71 1.44
N ALA A 318 12.47 14.76 2.71
CA ALA A 318 13.30 15.30 3.79
C ALA A 318 13.05 14.61 5.12
N LEU A 319 14.12 14.32 5.86
CA LEU A 319 14.06 13.86 7.24
C LEU A 319 14.20 15.07 8.17
N SER A 320 13.07 15.71 8.51
CA SER A 320 13.02 16.98 9.25
C SER A 320 13.88 17.02 10.52
N GLN A 321 13.88 15.95 11.31
CA GLN A 321 14.68 15.82 12.54
C GLN A 321 16.20 15.89 12.28
N ASN A 322 16.67 15.16 11.26
CA ASN A 322 18.09 15.02 10.91
C ASN A 322 18.50 15.94 9.76
N LYS A 323 17.61 16.84 9.33
CA LYS A 323 17.76 17.81 8.24
C LYS A 323 18.25 17.29 6.88
N PHE A 324 18.35 15.98 6.67
CA PHE A 324 18.60 15.43 5.33
C PHE A 324 17.51 15.88 4.37
N ARG A 325 17.92 16.23 3.15
CA ARG A 325 17.01 16.48 2.03
C ARG A 325 17.51 15.73 0.81
N LEU A 326 16.58 15.18 0.07
CA LEU A 326 16.81 14.39 -1.12
C LEU A 326 16.13 15.07 -2.30
N TYR A 327 16.88 15.19 -3.38
CA TYR A 327 16.51 15.89 -4.60
C TYR A 327 16.81 15.01 -5.82
N GLY A 328 16.06 15.20 -6.90
CA GLY A 328 16.26 14.54 -8.18
C GLY A 328 16.66 15.53 -9.27
N TYR A 329 17.43 15.06 -10.26
CA TYR A 329 17.73 15.83 -11.47
C TYR A 329 16.60 15.67 -12.50
N ALA A 330 15.98 16.77 -12.89
CA ALA A 330 15.08 16.80 -14.05
C ALA A 330 15.94 17.00 -15.30
N GLY A 331 16.29 15.89 -15.96
CA GLY A 331 17.05 15.88 -17.21
C GLY A 331 16.17 15.98 -18.46
N PRO A 332 16.77 16.21 -19.65
CA PRO A 332 16.03 16.15 -20.91
C PRO A 332 15.34 14.78 -21.11
N ALA A 333 14.20 14.77 -21.80
CA ALA A 333 13.47 13.56 -22.21
C ALA A 333 12.91 12.66 -21.08
N GLY A 334 12.65 13.22 -19.89
CA GLY A 334 11.92 12.50 -18.83
C GLY A 334 12.71 11.35 -18.17
N HIS A 335 14.04 11.39 -18.25
CA HIS A 335 14.91 10.52 -17.47
C HIS A 335 14.84 10.90 -15.99
N TYR A 336 14.55 9.93 -15.13
CA TYR A 336 14.47 10.10 -13.67
C TYR A 336 15.77 9.65 -12.99
N ASP A 337 16.90 9.89 -13.66
CA ASP A 337 18.23 9.48 -13.25
C ASP A 337 18.99 10.68 -12.65
N GLY A 338 19.66 10.45 -11.52
CA GLY A 338 20.48 11.44 -10.84
C GLY A 338 19.82 12.02 -9.59
N ILE A 339 20.50 11.91 -8.45
CA ILE A 339 20.06 12.52 -7.18
C ILE A 339 21.11 13.40 -6.53
N TYR A 340 20.63 14.32 -5.69
CA TYR A 340 21.43 15.11 -4.76
C TYR A 340 20.92 14.90 -3.33
N ILE A 341 21.82 14.73 -2.38
CA ILE A 341 21.52 14.60 -0.95
C ILE A 341 22.25 15.70 -0.20
N THR A 342 21.52 16.58 0.50
CA THR A 342 22.11 17.55 1.42
C THR A 342 21.94 17.08 2.86
N ASP A 343 23.00 17.13 3.67
CA ASP A 343 22.96 16.80 5.10
C ASP A 343 22.66 18.02 6.01
N TRP A 344 22.69 17.80 7.32
CA TRP A 344 22.43 18.83 8.34
C TRP A 344 23.52 19.90 8.47
N GLU A 345 24.73 19.64 7.97
CA GLU A 345 25.86 20.57 7.91
C GLU A 345 25.84 21.40 6.61
N GLY A 346 25.02 20.99 5.65
CA GLY A 346 24.90 21.63 4.33
C GLY A 346 25.83 21.04 3.28
N ASN A 347 26.47 19.89 3.56
CA ASN A 347 27.27 19.17 2.57
C ASN A 347 26.32 18.56 1.53
N MET A 348 26.60 18.78 0.24
CA MET A 348 25.85 18.18 -0.87
C MET A 348 26.64 17.01 -1.45
N ASN A 349 25.94 15.88 -1.66
CA ASN A 349 26.47 14.66 -2.24
C ASN A 349 25.63 14.30 -3.47
N SER A 350 26.28 13.88 -4.55
CA SER A 350 25.68 13.93 -5.89
C SER A 350 25.95 12.63 -6.64
N PHE A 351 24.88 11.99 -7.11
CA PHE A 351 24.90 10.62 -7.63
C PHE A 351 24.17 10.55 -8.99
N PRO A 352 24.86 10.83 -10.11
CA PRO A 352 24.23 10.98 -11.44
C PRO A 352 23.60 9.69 -11.99
N SER A 353 23.99 8.52 -11.47
CA SER A 353 23.54 7.21 -11.96
C SER A 353 22.46 6.54 -11.10
N ILE A 354 21.98 7.20 -10.03
CA ILE A 354 20.92 6.63 -9.17
C ILE A 354 19.56 7.15 -9.64
N PRO A 355 18.66 6.27 -10.13
CA PRO A 355 17.30 6.66 -10.45
C PRO A 355 16.47 6.96 -9.20
N TYR A 356 15.62 7.99 -9.28
CA TYR A 356 14.85 8.47 -8.12
C TYR A 356 13.35 8.18 -8.17
N THR A 357 12.80 7.92 -9.35
CA THR A 357 11.42 7.50 -9.54
C THR A 357 11.26 6.79 -10.89
N SER A 358 10.02 6.46 -11.23
CA SER A 358 9.59 5.94 -12.53
C SER A 358 8.52 6.87 -13.12
N PRO A 359 7.98 6.61 -14.32
CA PRO A 359 6.84 7.35 -14.85
C PRO A 359 5.56 7.35 -13.98
N ARG A 360 5.52 6.56 -12.89
CA ARG A 360 4.45 6.65 -11.87
C ARG A 360 4.65 7.78 -10.85
N LEU A 361 5.79 8.47 -10.84
CA LEU A 361 6.11 9.62 -9.98
C LEU A 361 5.89 9.35 -8.49
N ILE A 362 6.29 8.16 -8.03
CA ILE A 362 6.22 7.75 -6.62
C ILE A 362 7.45 8.30 -5.88
N LEU A 363 7.21 8.98 -4.76
CA LEU A 363 8.25 9.62 -3.96
C LEU A 363 9.11 8.59 -3.20
N PRO A 364 10.42 8.84 -3.06
CA PRO A 364 11.30 7.95 -2.30
C PRO A 364 11.06 8.06 -0.79
N LYS A 365 11.18 6.91 -0.13
CA LYS A 365 11.17 6.81 1.35
C LYS A 365 12.59 6.97 1.88
N MET A 366 12.75 7.60 3.03
CA MET A 366 14.04 7.77 3.71
C MET A 366 13.96 7.35 5.18
N GLY A 367 15.07 6.90 5.75
CA GLY A 367 15.24 6.62 7.17
C GLY A 367 16.69 6.81 7.60
N TRP A 368 16.92 7.25 8.83
CA TRP A 368 18.27 7.50 9.36
C TRP A 368 18.61 6.50 10.47
N ASP A 369 19.76 5.87 10.36
CA ASP A 369 20.40 5.11 11.43
C ASP A 369 21.51 5.96 12.05
N GLN A 370 21.21 6.55 13.22
CA GLN A 370 22.16 7.40 13.94
C GLN A 370 23.30 6.62 14.59
N GLU A 371 23.08 5.34 14.94
CA GLU A 371 24.09 4.52 15.63
C GLU A 371 25.20 4.10 14.66
N ASN A 372 24.83 3.69 13.45
CA ASN A 372 25.77 3.27 12.41
C ASN A 372 26.22 4.42 11.49
N GLY A 373 25.52 5.55 11.49
CA GLY A 373 25.77 6.68 10.58
C GLY A 373 25.30 6.41 9.14
N ILE A 374 24.20 5.67 8.98
CA ILE A 374 23.72 5.21 7.66
C ILE A 374 22.37 5.85 7.33
N LEU A 375 22.34 6.60 6.22
CA LEU A 375 21.11 7.08 5.62
C LEU A 375 20.58 6.02 4.67
N LYS A 376 19.34 5.58 4.86
CA LYS A 376 18.68 4.57 4.03
C LYS A 376 17.63 5.24 3.16
N ALA A 377 17.58 4.88 1.88
CA ALA A 377 16.54 5.34 0.97
C ALA A 377 16.00 4.20 0.10
N SER A 378 14.71 4.26 -0.23
CA SER A 378 14.07 3.38 -1.19
C SER A 378 13.43 4.19 -2.31
N PHE A 379 13.74 3.85 -3.55
CA PHE A 379 13.34 4.59 -4.76
C PHE A 379 12.47 3.68 -5.65
N HIS A 380 11.29 4.15 -6.06
CA HIS A 380 10.37 3.36 -6.88
C HIS A 380 10.64 3.55 -8.37
N THR A 381 11.58 2.78 -8.89
CA THR A 381 12.22 3.03 -10.19
C THR A 381 11.77 2.06 -11.29
N MET A 382 11.29 0.87 -10.92
CA MET A 382 10.93 -0.18 -11.88
C MET A 382 9.43 -0.45 -11.90
N THR A 383 8.78 -0.10 -13.02
CA THR A 383 7.33 -0.24 -13.19
C THR A 383 6.91 -0.85 -14.52
N GLY A 384 5.97 -1.80 -14.45
CA GLY A 384 5.30 -2.38 -15.60
C GLY A 384 3.93 -2.95 -15.22
N THR A 385 3.34 -3.73 -16.13
CA THR A 385 2.02 -4.38 -15.91
C THR A 385 2.07 -5.49 -14.85
N SER A 386 3.26 -6.08 -14.64
CA SER A 386 3.53 -7.17 -13.69
C SER A 386 4.86 -6.96 -12.96
N LEU A 387 5.25 -5.69 -12.77
CA LEU A 387 6.51 -5.27 -12.18
C LEU A 387 6.26 -3.99 -11.37
N SER A 388 6.63 -3.99 -10.10
CA SER A 388 6.57 -2.81 -9.23
C SER A 388 7.64 -2.99 -8.15
N ARG A 389 8.86 -2.60 -8.50
CA ARG A 389 10.05 -2.81 -7.67
C ARG A 389 10.73 -1.49 -7.31
N GLU A 390 11.13 -1.41 -6.05
CA GLU A 390 11.99 -0.36 -5.53
C GLU A 390 13.46 -0.80 -5.51
N GLN A 391 14.37 0.14 -5.75
CA GLN A 391 15.80 -0.02 -5.43
C GLN A 391 16.09 0.56 -4.05
N PHE A 392 16.88 -0.16 -3.26
CA PHE A 392 17.23 0.22 -1.89
C PHE A 392 18.72 0.57 -1.78
N TYR A 393 19.00 1.74 -1.19
CA TYR A 393 20.35 2.22 -0.97
C TYR A 393 20.58 2.54 0.51
N ALA A 394 21.78 2.21 0.97
CA ALA A 394 22.36 2.69 2.21
C ALA A 394 23.55 3.60 1.89
N PHE A 395 23.48 4.84 2.34
CA PHE A 395 24.51 5.85 2.20
C PHE A 395 25.26 5.96 3.53
N LEU A 396 26.48 5.45 3.58
CA LEU A 396 27.34 5.53 4.76
C LEU A 396 27.92 6.95 4.86
N ARG A 397 27.66 7.65 5.96
CA ARG A 397 28.19 8.99 6.19
C ARG A 397 29.54 8.96 6.91
N TYR A 398 30.52 9.65 6.33
CA TYR A 398 31.80 9.95 6.95
C TYR A 398 31.78 11.29 7.69
N ASP A 399 32.74 11.51 8.59
CA ASP A 399 32.90 12.77 9.34
C ASP A 399 33.10 14.00 8.45
N THR A 400 33.51 13.80 7.20
CA THR A 400 33.65 14.84 6.16
C THR A 400 32.32 15.30 5.55
N GLY A 401 31.20 14.65 5.88
CA GLY A 401 29.92 14.84 5.18
C GLY A 401 29.78 14.06 3.87
N HIS A 402 30.83 13.34 3.44
CA HIS A 402 30.76 12.44 2.30
C HIS A 402 29.80 11.27 2.57
N LEU A 403 28.99 10.93 1.58
CA LEU A 403 28.06 9.81 1.58
C LEU A 403 28.50 8.76 0.56
N GLU A 404 28.91 7.58 1.03
CA GLU A 404 29.30 6.46 0.16
C GLU A 404 28.08 5.54 -0.08
N PRO A 405 27.68 5.29 -1.34
CA PRO A 405 26.43 4.59 -1.67
C PRO A 405 26.63 3.07 -1.80
N TYR A 406 25.84 2.31 -1.05
CA TYR A 406 25.75 0.85 -1.15
C TYR A 406 24.33 0.47 -1.57
N GLU A 407 24.19 -0.21 -2.70
CA GLU A 407 22.91 -0.71 -3.20
C GLU A 407 22.64 -2.12 -2.65
N PHE A 408 21.44 -2.40 -2.16
CA PHE A 408 21.02 -3.79 -1.92
C PHE A 408 20.43 -4.37 -3.21
N ARG A 409 21.30 -4.96 -4.02
CA ARG A 409 20.98 -5.42 -5.38
C ARG A 409 20.05 -6.62 -5.40
N GLU A 410 19.32 -6.76 -6.50
CA GLU A 410 18.48 -7.92 -6.80
C GLU A 410 19.23 -9.24 -6.61
N GLU A 411 20.39 -9.38 -7.26
CA GLU A 411 21.25 -10.57 -7.17
C GLU A 411 21.69 -10.89 -5.74
N ASP A 412 21.79 -9.90 -4.85
CA ASP A 412 22.24 -10.05 -3.47
C ASP A 412 21.09 -10.41 -2.51
N TYR A 413 19.89 -9.83 -2.70
CA TYR A 413 18.73 -10.19 -1.89
C TYR A 413 18.07 -11.49 -2.36
N GLU A 414 17.99 -11.76 -3.67
CA GLU A 414 17.47 -13.02 -4.22
C GLU A 414 18.28 -14.22 -3.71
N LYS A 415 19.62 -14.13 -3.81
CA LYS A 415 20.56 -15.13 -3.28
C LYS A 415 20.49 -15.31 -1.76
N GLN A 416 19.97 -14.33 -1.01
CA GLN A 416 19.69 -14.47 0.43
C GLN A 416 18.33 -15.11 0.69
N LEU A 417 17.30 -14.76 -0.11
CA LEU A 417 16.00 -15.42 -0.09
C LEU A 417 16.13 -16.91 -0.44
N ASP A 418 16.83 -17.28 -1.51
CA ASP A 418 17.05 -18.67 -1.96
C ASP A 418 17.65 -19.61 -0.89
N ARG A 419 18.38 -19.05 0.08
CA ARG A 419 19.00 -19.80 1.18
C ARG A 419 18.06 -20.04 2.35
N ARG A 420 17.00 -19.24 2.45
CA ARG A 420 16.08 -19.16 3.58
C ARG A 420 14.69 -19.63 3.17
N LEU A 421 14.09 -18.94 2.21
CA LEU A 421 12.75 -19.19 1.73
C LEU A 421 12.69 -20.48 0.91
N SER A 422 11.81 -21.38 1.31
CA SER A 422 11.46 -22.56 0.53
C SER A 422 9.95 -22.74 0.46
N TYR A 423 9.46 -23.48 -0.54
CA TYR A 423 8.04 -23.74 -0.71
C TYR A 423 7.71 -25.22 -0.95
N LYS A 424 6.49 -25.62 -0.60
CA LYS A 424 5.94 -26.96 -0.87
C LYS A 424 4.54 -26.83 -1.47
N LEU A 425 4.31 -27.56 -2.55
CA LEU A 425 3.02 -27.64 -3.24
C LEU A 425 2.26 -28.90 -2.79
N ASP A 426 1.06 -28.72 -2.25
CA ASP A 426 0.09 -29.79 -2.00
C ASP A 426 -0.84 -29.87 -3.20
N LYS A 427 -0.55 -30.80 -4.12
CA LYS A 427 -1.28 -30.97 -5.38
C LYS A 427 -2.70 -31.53 -5.19
N GLU A 428 -2.98 -32.20 -4.08
CA GLU A 428 -4.32 -32.73 -3.80
C GLU A 428 -5.25 -31.64 -3.28
N LYS A 429 -4.73 -30.67 -2.52
CA LYS A 429 -5.50 -29.54 -1.96
C LYS A 429 -5.40 -28.25 -2.75
N ASN A 430 -4.60 -28.22 -3.82
CA ASN A 430 -4.19 -27.02 -4.56
C ASN A 430 -3.70 -25.89 -3.64
N MET A 431 -2.74 -26.21 -2.76
CA MET A 431 -2.17 -25.26 -1.79
C MET A 431 -0.66 -25.10 -2.00
N VAL A 432 -0.14 -23.90 -1.72
CA VAL A 432 1.30 -23.66 -1.50
C VAL A 432 1.54 -23.42 0.00
N THR A 433 2.69 -23.86 0.51
CA THR A 433 3.17 -23.50 1.85
C THR A 433 4.59 -22.98 1.75
N PHE A 434 4.82 -21.77 2.27
CA PHE A 434 6.12 -21.13 2.36
C PHE A 434 6.74 -21.37 3.74
N TYR A 435 8.06 -21.52 3.77
CA TYR A 435 8.87 -21.79 4.95
C TYR A 435 10.08 -20.86 4.99
N ASP A 436 10.41 -20.33 6.16
CA ASP A 436 11.71 -19.71 6.44
C ASP A 436 12.60 -20.79 7.07
N GLU A 437 13.62 -21.20 6.33
CA GLU A 437 14.44 -22.40 6.55
C GLU A 437 13.58 -23.68 6.72
N SER A 438 13.17 -23.98 7.95
CA SER A 438 12.30 -25.11 8.30
C SER A 438 11.00 -24.70 8.99
N GLU A 439 10.87 -23.44 9.40
CA GLU A 439 9.70 -22.91 10.07
C GLU A 439 8.63 -22.50 9.06
N LYS A 440 7.37 -22.87 9.30
CA LYS A 440 6.27 -22.58 8.38
C LYS A 440 5.83 -21.12 8.53
N ILE A 441 5.98 -20.33 7.47
CA ILE A 441 5.47 -18.96 7.39
C ILE A 441 3.95 -18.97 7.21
N VAL A 442 3.49 -19.51 6.07
CA VAL A 442 2.08 -19.44 5.67
C VAL A 442 1.72 -20.59 4.72
N SER A 443 0.49 -21.10 4.81
CA SER A 443 -0.12 -21.94 3.77
C SER A 443 -1.26 -21.17 3.11
N LEU A 444 -1.33 -21.20 1.79
CA LEU A 444 -2.26 -20.41 0.99
C LEU A 444 -2.90 -21.31 -0.09
N PRO A 445 -4.19 -21.10 -0.41
CA PRO A 445 -4.76 -21.69 -1.61
C PRO A 445 -4.06 -21.10 -2.83
N LEU A 446 -3.86 -21.91 -3.86
CA LEU A 446 -3.37 -21.46 -5.16
C LEU A 446 -4.49 -20.94 -6.05
N GLU A 447 -5.73 -20.89 -5.54
CA GLU A 447 -6.92 -20.37 -6.24
C GLU A 447 -7.08 -21.10 -7.59
N ASP A 448 -7.17 -20.36 -8.69
CA ASP A 448 -7.29 -20.92 -10.04
C ASP A 448 -5.93 -21.37 -10.64
N LEU A 449 -4.81 -21.14 -9.95
CA LEU A 449 -3.49 -21.59 -10.40
C LEU A 449 -3.34 -23.11 -10.18
N ASP A 450 -3.13 -23.85 -11.27
CA ASP A 450 -2.92 -25.29 -11.24
C ASP A 450 -1.54 -25.67 -10.65
N SER A 451 -1.53 -26.12 -9.40
CA SER A 451 -0.32 -26.60 -8.69
C SER A 451 0.44 -27.72 -9.39
N SER A 452 -0.16 -28.43 -10.35
CA SER A 452 0.54 -29.44 -11.14
C SER A 452 1.48 -28.84 -12.19
N ARG A 453 1.19 -27.62 -12.66
CA ARG A 453 1.89 -26.87 -13.71
C ARG A 453 2.85 -25.80 -13.19
N ILE A 454 2.89 -25.54 -11.88
CA ILE A 454 3.87 -24.63 -11.27
C ILE A 454 5.25 -25.29 -11.34
N ARG A 455 6.17 -24.62 -12.04
CA ARG A 455 7.57 -25.04 -12.19
C ARG A 455 8.47 -24.43 -11.13
N ASP A 456 8.23 -23.16 -10.80
CA ASP A 456 9.07 -22.38 -9.89
C ASP A 456 8.30 -21.24 -9.21
N VAL A 457 8.91 -20.58 -8.23
CA VAL A 457 8.38 -19.37 -7.59
C VAL A 457 9.48 -18.30 -7.50
N ILE A 458 9.18 -17.09 -7.98
CA ILE A 458 10.06 -15.92 -7.92
C ILE A 458 9.60 -14.92 -6.85
N TYR A 459 10.52 -14.04 -6.46
CA TYR A 459 10.31 -13.09 -5.35
C TYR A 459 10.69 -11.64 -5.70
N THR A 460 11.06 -11.34 -6.96
CA THR A 460 11.79 -10.13 -7.34
C THR A 460 11.00 -9.10 -8.17
N ASP A 461 9.85 -9.46 -8.76
CA ASP A 461 9.01 -8.55 -9.57
C ASP A 461 8.27 -7.49 -8.75
N PHE A 462 7.92 -7.82 -7.51
CA PHE A 462 7.18 -6.95 -6.59
C PHE A 462 7.94 -6.89 -5.28
N VAL A 463 8.69 -5.80 -5.09
CA VAL A 463 9.56 -5.59 -3.92
C VAL A 463 9.47 -4.14 -3.50
N ALA A 464 9.17 -3.90 -2.23
CA ALA A 464 9.18 -2.57 -1.63
C ALA A 464 9.89 -2.59 -0.28
N PHE A 465 10.71 -1.58 0.00
CA PHE A 465 11.48 -1.47 1.22
C PHE A 465 10.94 -0.38 2.15
N ASN A 466 10.98 -0.62 3.45
CA ASN A 466 10.75 0.37 4.49
C ASN A 466 12.09 0.73 5.14
N PRO A 467 12.66 1.92 4.90
CA PRO A 467 13.98 2.31 5.41
C PRO A 467 14.03 2.66 6.90
N ASN A 468 12.90 2.58 7.61
CA ASN A 468 12.82 2.76 9.06
C ASN A 468 13.63 1.69 9.83
N GLN A 469 13.60 1.68 11.16
CA GLN A 469 14.20 0.61 11.97
C GLN A 469 13.09 -0.21 12.66
N PRO A 470 13.11 -1.55 12.55
CA PRO A 470 13.95 -2.35 11.65
C PRO A 470 13.63 -2.06 10.18
N VAL A 471 14.61 -2.28 9.28
CA VAL A 471 14.34 -2.20 7.84
C VAL A 471 13.55 -3.44 7.45
N THR A 472 12.48 -3.27 6.67
CA THR A 472 11.73 -4.41 6.12
C THR A 472 11.73 -4.37 4.60
N MET A 473 11.90 -5.53 3.97
CA MET A 473 11.64 -5.76 2.56
C MET A 473 10.40 -6.60 2.42
N ALA A 474 9.40 -6.05 1.75
CA ALA A 474 8.12 -6.69 1.56
C ALA A 474 7.95 -7.07 0.09
N PHE A 475 7.65 -8.34 -0.17
CA PHE A 475 7.68 -8.91 -1.51
C PHE A 475 6.53 -9.90 -1.76
N THR A 476 6.13 -10.04 -3.03
CA THR A 476 4.99 -10.88 -3.44
C THR A 476 5.49 -12.09 -4.24
N PRO A 477 5.24 -13.34 -3.78
CA PRO A 477 5.58 -14.55 -4.52
C PRO A 477 4.86 -14.64 -5.89
N GLY A 478 5.62 -14.80 -6.97
CA GLY A 478 5.12 -15.00 -8.33
C GLY A 478 5.37 -16.42 -8.83
N PHE A 479 4.36 -17.07 -9.40
CA PHE A 479 4.40 -18.48 -9.79
C PHE A 479 4.74 -18.63 -11.28
N ILE A 480 5.83 -19.33 -11.59
CA ILE A 480 6.19 -19.66 -12.98
C ILE A 480 5.40 -20.90 -13.40
N ILE A 481 4.42 -20.71 -14.29
CA ILE A 481 3.54 -21.77 -14.78
C ILE A 481 4.01 -22.30 -16.14
N GLU A 482 3.94 -23.61 -16.34
CA GLU A 482 4.21 -24.27 -17.62
C GLU A 482 3.29 -23.73 -18.73
N GLY A 483 3.87 -23.31 -19.85
CA GLY A 483 3.15 -22.75 -21.00
C GLY A 483 2.74 -21.27 -20.86
N MET A 484 3.11 -20.59 -19.76
CA MET A 484 2.91 -19.15 -19.59
C MET A 484 4.24 -18.41 -19.73
N THR A 485 4.21 -17.21 -20.33
CA THR A 485 5.39 -16.38 -20.60
C THR A 485 5.73 -15.40 -19.49
N THR A 486 4.79 -15.13 -18.57
CA THR A 486 5.00 -14.27 -17.41
C THR A 486 4.64 -15.02 -16.12
N PRO A 487 5.28 -14.68 -14.98
CA PRO A 487 4.84 -15.12 -13.67
C PRO A 487 3.36 -14.78 -13.41
N GLN A 488 2.67 -15.63 -12.65
CA GLN A 488 1.29 -15.44 -12.23
C GLN A 488 1.23 -15.16 -10.73
N TYR A 489 0.23 -14.40 -10.30
CA TYR A 489 0.08 -13.97 -8.91
C TYR A 489 -1.30 -14.36 -8.39
N LEU A 490 -1.42 -14.57 -7.08
CA LEU A 490 -2.71 -14.85 -6.44
C LEU A 490 -3.55 -13.57 -6.40
N GLU A 491 -4.88 -13.70 -6.44
CA GLU A 491 -5.78 -12.56 -6.29
C GLU A 491 -5.75 -12.00 -4.86
N GLN A 492 -5.57 -12.88 -3.88
CA GLN A 492 -5.25 -12.48 -2.52
C GLN A 492 -3.91 -11.75 -2.48
N ASP A 493 -3.89 -10.57 -1.87
CA ASP A 493 -2.66 -9.83 -1.59
C ASP A 493 -1.80 -10.63 -0.60
N VAL A 494 -0.87 -11.39 -1.17
CA VAL A 494 0.05 -12.28 -0.46
C VAL A 494 1.41 -11.60 -0.41
N ARG A 495 1.63 -10.90 0.69
CA ARG A 495 2.91 -10.28 1.00
C ARG A 495 3.69 -11.15 1.99
N LEU A 496 4.96 -11.38 1.69
CA LEU A 496 5.95 -11.85 2.66
C LEU A 496 6.82 -10.66 3.05
N GLU A 497 7.26 -10.62 4.31
CA GLU A 497 8.07 -9.54 4.85
C GLU A 497 9.34 -10.13 5.47
N ALA A 498 10.49 -9.66 4.99
CA ALA A 498 11.81 -10.00 5.48
C ALA A 498 12.36 -8.82 6.28
N ALA A 499 12.78 -9.06 7.53
CA ALA A 499 13.59 -8.10 8.26
C ALA A 499 15.01 -8.03 7.64
N ILE A 500 15.56 -6.83 7.52
CA ILE A 500 16.92 -6.59 7.02
C ILE A 500 17.74 -5.88 8.10
N ASP A 501 18.85 -6.49 8.48
CA ASP A 501 19.91 -5.80 9.20
C ASP A 501 20.78 -5.05 8.17
N VAL A 502 20.90 -3.74 8.33
CA VAL A 502 21.77 -2.86 7.52
C VAL A 502 22.94 -2.45 8.41
N ILE A 503 24.07 -3.14 8.25
CA ILE A 503 25.17 -3.13 9.23
C ILE A 503 26.37 -2.38 8.65
N ARG A 504 26.95 -1.48 9.43
CA ARG A 504 28.31 -0.97 9.18
C ARG A 504 29.32 -2.02 9.64
N ASP A 505 30.15 -2.48 8.72
CA ASP A 505 31.17 -3.49 8.94
C ASP A 505 32.49 -3.02 8.29
N SER A 506 33.56 -3.79 8.41
CA SER A 506 34.81 -3.55 7.70
C SER A 506 35.07 -4.60 6.61
N ASP A 507 35.71 -4.17 5.53
CA ASP A 507 36.23 -5.08 4.50
C ASP A 507 37.60 -5.68 4.88
N SER A 508 38.19 -6.48 3.99
CA SER A 508 39.50 -7.10 4.23
C SER A 508 40.69 -6.12 4.24
N SER A 509 40.48 -4.86 3.81
CA SER A 509 41.46 -3.77 3.91
C SER A 509 41.30 -2.95 5.19
N GLY A 510 40.19 -3.12 5.92
CA GLY A 510 39.82 -2.31 7.08
C GLY A 510 39.05 -1.04 6.73
N ALA A 511 38.59 -0.89 5.48
CA ALA A 511 37.69 0.19 5.09
C ALA A 511 36.26 -0.10 5.57
N ASP A 512 35.54 0.93 5.99
CA ASP A 512 34.12 0.79 6.33
C ASP A 512 33.29 0.42 5.09
N VAL A 513 32.34 -0.49 5.26
CA VAL A 513 31.38 -0.93 4.24
C VAL A 513 30.00 -1.15 4.86
N VAL A 514 28.95 -1.04 4.05
CA VAL A 514 27.61 -1.49 4.47
C VAL A 514 27.37 -2.92 3.98
N LYS A 515 26.83 -3.77 4.85
CA LYS A 515 26.34 -5.11 4.52
C LYS A 515 24.85 -5.22 4.83
N PHE A 516 24.13 -5.89 3.92
CA PHE A 516 22.70 -6.15 4.04
C PHE A 516 22.49 -7.62 4.37
N HIS A 517 21.78 -7.92 5.45
CA HIS A 517 21.46 -9.29 5.84
C HIS A 517 19.97 -9.51 6.03
N ILE A 518 19.38 -10.42 5.25
CA ILE A 518 18.01 -10.90 5.47
C ILE A 518 17.98 -11.81 6.70
N ARG A 519 17.12 -11.45 7.64
CA ARG A 519 16.86 -12.14 8.89
C ARG A 519 15.56 -12.95 8.74
N ASP A 520 14.69 -12.90 9.75
CA ASP A 520 13.47 -13.68 9.79
C ASP A 520 12.50 -13.23 8.68
N ILE A 521 11.87 -14.21 8.01
CA ILE A 521 10.84 -13.97 6.98
C ILE A 521 9.48 -14.37 7.54
N GLU A 522 8.56 -13.41 7.64
CA GLU A 522 7.20 -13.63 8.11
C GLU A 522 6.14 -13.35 7.03
N LYS A 523 4.87 -13.65 7.35
CA LYS A 523 3.76 -13.23 6.51
C LYS A 523 3.52 -11.74 6.78
N GLY A 524 3.66 -10.90 5.75
CA GLY A 524 3.47 -9.47 5.86
C GLY A 524 2.06 -9.09 6.35
N GLY A 525 1.99 -7.94 7.01
CA GLY A 525 0.73 -7.36 7.48
C GLY A 525 -0.12 -6.85 6.32
N SER A 526 -1.41 -7.19 6.33
CA SER A 526 -2.44 -6.72 5.40
C SER A 526 -3.28 -5.59 5.99
#